data_AF-A0A9P6T841-F1
#
_entry.id   AF-A0A9P6T841-F1
#
_cell.length_a   1.000
_cell.length_b   1.000
_cell.length_c   1.000
_cell.angle_alpha   90.00
_cell.angle_beta   90.00
_cell.angle_gamma   90.00
#
_symmetry.space_group_name_H-M   'P 1'
#
loop_
_entity.id
_entity.type
_entity.pdbx_description
1 polymer ?
#
loop_
_entity_poly.entity_id
_entity_poly.type
_entity_poly.pdbx_seq_one_letter_code
_entity_poly.pdbx_strand_id
1 'polypeptide(L)' 'FWISKSLFVKIEADLQQHDAYWVQRKDCCGKLGLSTCQKMTAALHELAYGIPADASWLLM' A
#
# COMPACT_ATOMS: atom_id res chain seq x y z
N PHE A 1 -5.02 12.36 -9.45
CA PHE A 1 -5.83 12.41 -8.21
C PHE A 1 -4.98 12.98 -7.09
N TRP A 2 -5.46 14.00 -6.37
CA TRP A 2 -4.76 14.53 -5.18
C TRP A 2 -5.62 14.22 -3.94
N ILE A 3 -5.07 13.43 -3.02
CA ILE A 3 -5.66 13.19 -1.71
C ILE A 3 -5.04 14.17 -0.72
N SER A 4 -5.87 14.82 0.10
CA SER A 4 -5.40 15.71 1.15
C SER A 4 -4.70 14.91 2.25
N LYS A 5 -3.58 15.43 2.76
CA LYS A 5 -2.79 14.78 3.84
C LYS A 5 -3.65 14.39 5.05
N SER A 6 -4.62 15.22 5.41
CA SER A 6 -5.51 14.98 6.56
C SER A 6 -6.47 13.80 6.33
N LEU A 7 -6.95 13.60 5.10
CA LEU A 7 -7.77 12.45 4.75
C LEU A 7 -6.93 11.18 4.74
N PHE A 8 -5.72 11.28 4.20
CA PHE A 8 -4.79 10.17 4.15
C PHE A 8 -4.44 9.63 5.54
N VAL A 9 -4.14 10.50 6.50
CA VAL A 9 -3.84 10.11 7.89
C VAL A 9 -5.05 9.45 8.57
N LYS A 10 -6.28 9.90 8.27
CA LYS A 10 -7.49 9.28 8.81
C LYS A 10 -7.67 7.85 8.28
N ILE A 11 -7.48 7.65 6.98
CA ILE A 11 -7.60 6.32 6.36
C ILE A 11 -6.47 5.41 6.86
N GLU A 12 -5.25 5.93 7.01
CA GLU A 12 -4.13 5.18 7.59
C GLU A 12 -4.45 4.70 9.01
N ALA A 13 -4.95 5.59 9.87
CA ALA A 13 -5.29 5.26 11.25
C ALA A 13 -6.41 4.21 11.32
N ASP A 14 -7.44 4.32 10.48
CA ASP A 14 -8.55 3.38 10.42
C ASP A 14 -8.08 1.98 9.95
N LEU A 15 -7.23 1.94 8.92
CA LEU A 15 -6.63 0.69 8.42
C LEU A 15 -5.70 0.03 9.43
N GLN A 16 -4.89 0.81 10.15
CA GLN A 16 -4.02 0.29 11.20
C GLN A 16 -4.80 -0.23 12.40
N GLN A 17 -5.96 0.38 12.70
CA GLN A 17 -6.86 -0.08 13.76
C GLN A 17 -7.58 -1.37 13.37
N HIS A 18 -7.95 -1.52 12.09
CA HIS A 18 -8.67 -2.68 11.61
C HIS A 18 -7.77 -3.90 11.37
N ASP A 19 -6.56 -3.69 10.82
CA ASP A 19 -5.66 -4.77 10.47
C ASP A 19 -4.18 -4.42 10.72
N ALA A 20 -3.52 -5.27 11.50
CA ALA A 20 -2.14 -5.11 11.91
C ALA A 20 -1.12 -5.30 10.76
N TYR A 21 -1.58 -5.72 9.57
CA TYR A 21 -0.81 -5.74 8.32
C TYR A 21 -0.43 -4.32 7.84
N TRP A 22 -1.26 -3.33 8.13
CA TRP A 22 -1.03 -1.94 7.72
C TRP A 22 -0.04 -1.21 8.63
N VAL A 23 0.25 -1.76 9.80
CA VAL A 23 1.29 -1.22 10.68
C VAL A 23 2.66 -1.55 10.07
N GLN A 24 3.48 -0.52 9.84
CA GLN A 24 4.86 -0.72 9.39
C GLN A 24 5.66 -1.45 10.47
N ARG A 25 6.16 -2.64 10.15
CA ARG A 25 6.99 -3.45 11.05
C ARG A 25 8.43 -3.47 10.58
N LYS A 26 9.33 -3.72 11.53
CA LYS A 26 10.73 -4.04 11.23
C LYS A 26 10.83 -5.55 10.99
N ASP A 27 11.47 -5.91 9.88
CA ASP A 27 11.81 -7.29 9.57
C ASP A 27 12.87 -7.81 10.55
N CYS A 28 13.13 -9.12 10.56
CA CYS A 28 14.09 -9.75 11.47
C CYS A 28 15.51 -9.16 11.37
N CYS A 29 15.88 -8.57 10.23
CA CYS A 29 17.14 -7.85 10.02
C CYS A 29 17.11 -6.37 10.50
N GLY A 30 16.03 -5.93 11.15
CA GLY A 30 15.84 -4.55 11.63
C GLY A 30 15.47 -3.54 10.55
N LYS A 31 15.27 -3.99 9.30
CA LYS A 31 14.85 -3.12 8.18
C LYS A 31 13.36 -2.82 8.31
N LEU A 32 12.99 -1.55 8.15
CA LEU A 32 11.58 -1.16 8.06
C LEU A 32 11.02 -1.67 6.73
N GLY A 33 9.95 -2.46 6.78
CA GLY A 33 9.22 -2.87 5.60
C GLY A 33 8.48 -1.70 4.94
N LEU A 34 7.71 -1.99 3.88
CA LEU A 34 6.90 -0.97 3.20
C LEU A 34 6.01 -0.21 4.18
N SER A 35 6.04 1.12 4.09
CA SER A 35 5.19 1.96 4.93
C SER A 35 3.72 1.81 4.53
N THR A 36 2.82 2.06 5.47
CA THR A 36 1.37 2.10 5.20
C THR A 36 1.04 2.97 3.99
N CYS A 37 1.76 4.09 3.87
CA CYS A 37 1.61 5.03 2.78
C CYS A 37 1.90 4.42 1.41
N GLN A 38 2.99 3.65 1.31
CA GLN A 38 3.39 3.00 0.09
C GLN A 38 2.39 1.89 -0.28
N LYS A 39 1.95 1.11 0.71
CA LYS A 39 0.91 0.07 0.52
C LYS A 39 -0.41 0.68 0.05
N MET A 40 -0.84 1.78 0.65
CA MET A 40 -2.08 2.47 0.24
C MET A 40 -1.95 3.07 -1.15
N THR A 41 -0.80 3.66 -1.47
CA THR A 41 -0.55 4.20 -2.82
C THR A 41 -0.59 3.09 -3.86
N ALA A 42 -0.02 1.92 -3.58
CA ALA A 42 -0.10 0.76 -4.46
C ALA A 42 -1.55 0.30 -4.65
N ALA A 43 -2.32 0.15 -3.57
CA ALA A 43 -3.73 -0.23 -3.65
C ALA A 43 -4.59 0.79 -4.41
N LEU A 44 -4.35 2.10 -4.20
CA LEU A 44 -5.03 3.16 -4.95
C LEU A 44 -4.65 3.14 -6.44
N HIS A 45 -3.38 2.84 -6.75
CA HIS A 45 -2.92 2.68 -8.13
C HIS A 45 -3.61 1.47 -8.79
N GLU A 46 -3.67 0.35 -8.08
CA GLU A 46 -4.33 -0.88 -8.52
C GLU A 46 -5.83 -0.68 -8.75
N LEU A 47 -6.50 0.09 -7.89
CA LEU A 47 -7.91 0.47 -8.08
C LEU A 47 -8.12 1.46 -9.24
N ALA A 48 -7.21 2.42 -9.41
CA ALA A 48 -7.36 3.48 -10.41
C ALA A 48 -7.10 2.99 -11.83
N TYR A 49 -6.16 2.06 -12.00
CA TYR A 49 -5.76 1.55 -13.31
C TYR A 49 -6.26 0.13 -13.58
N GLY A 50 -6.78 -0.56 -12.56
CA GLY A 50 -6.98 -2.01 -12.60
C GLY A 50 -5.65 -2.75 -12.51
N ILE A 51 -5.64 -3.96 -11.96
CA ILE A 51 -4.46 -4.84 -12.01
C ILE A 51 -4.16 -5.11 -13.50
N PRO A 52 -3.02 -4.67 -14.08
CA PRO A 52 -2.52 -5.39 -15.23
C PRO A 52 -2.06 -6.71 -14.66
N ALA A 53 -2.91 -7.73 -14.74
CA ALA A 53 -2.45 -9.10 -14.69
C ALA A 53 -1.59 -9.28 -15.94
N ASP A 54 -0.36 -8.75 -15.91
CA ASP A 54 0.65 -9.02 -16.91
C ASP A 54 1.12 -10.45 -16.68
N ALA A 55 0.29 -11.38 -17.14
CA ALA A 55 0.68 -12.71 -17.56
C ALA A 55 1.26 -12.62 -18.99
N SER A 56 2.13 -11.64 -19.24
CA SER A 56 2.80 -11.46 -20.53
C SER A 56 4.32 -11.60 -20.42
N TRP A 57 4.86 -12.01 -19.28
CA TRP A 57 6.29 -12.35 -19.11
C TRP A 57 6.66 -13.77 -19.61
N LEU A 58 6.01 -14.26 -20.67
CA LEU A 58 6.34 -15.57 -21.22
C LEU A 58 6.11 -15.70 -22.74
N LEU A 59 6.41 -14.64 -23.50
CA LEU A 59 6.68 -14.73 -24.94
C LEU A 59 7.82 -13.77 -25.30
N MET A 60 9.03 -14.16 -24.90
CA MET A 60 10.22 -14.02 -25.76
C MET A 60 10.30 -15.25 -26.65
#